data_AF-A0A941DY91-F1
#
_entry.id   AF-A0A941DY91-F1
#
_cell.length_a   1.000
_cell.length_b   1.000
_cell.length_c   1.000
_cell.angle_alpha   90.00
_cell.angle_beta   90.00
_cell.angle_gamma   90.00
#
_symmetry.space_group_name_H-M   'P 1'
#
loop_
_entity.id
_entity.type
_entity.pdbx_description
1 polymer ?
#
loop_
_entity_poly.entity_id
_entity_poly.type
_entity_poly.pdbx_seq_one_letter_code
_entity_poly.pdbx_strand_id
1 'polypeptide(L)' 'MRKYEADGWDALKDGRGRSKGVEELTAEEKLKLEMRRIEKENERLRAENLFLKKLEEIERRRN' A
#
# COMPACT_ATOMS: atom_id res chain seq x y z
N MET A 1 33.85 17.45 -6.95
CA MET A 1 33.50 17.85 -8.33
C MET A 1 33.24 16.68 -9.28
N ARG A 2 34.01 15.58 -9.22
CA ARG A 2 33.89 14.41 -10.14
C ARG A 2 32.48 13.88 -10.48
N LYS A 3 31.50 13.93 -9.56
CA LYS A 3 30.15 13.37 -9.81
C LYS A 3 29.30 14.21 -10.78
N TYR A 4 29.45 15.54 -10.73
CA TYR A 4 28.71 16.46 -11.60
C TYR A 4 29.24 16.45 -13.04
N GLU A 5 30.57 16.32 -13.19
CA GLU A 5 31.21 16.31 -14.51
C GLU A 5 30.87 15.06 -15.33
N ALA A 6 30.49 13.95 -14.68
CA ALA A 6 30.15 12.69 -15.34
C ALA A 6 28.67 12.58 -15.73
N ASP A 7 27.75 12.92 -14.82
CA ASP A 7 26.32 12.62 -14.95
C ASP A 7 25.42 13.85 -14.67
N GLY A 8 26.03 15.04 -14.59
CA GLY A 8 25.31 16.31 -14.44
C GLY A 8 24.57 16.45 -13.12
N TRP A 9 23.46 17.20 -13.15
CA TRP A 9 22.67 17.56 -11.98
C TRP A 9 21.99 16.36 -11.30
N ASP A 10 21.60 15.34 -12.07
CA ASP A 10 20.90 14.17 -11.54
C ASP A 10 21.78 13.32 -10.61
N ALA A 11 23.09 13.27 -10.84
CA ALA A 11 24.04 12.58 -9.96
C ALA A 11 24.33 13.31 -8.64
N LEU A 12 23.91 14.57 -8.51
CA LEU A 12 23.95 15.30 -7.25
C LEU A 12 22.70 15.08 -6.40
N LYS A 13 21.65 14.47 -6.96
CA LYS A 13 20.37 14.29 -6.31
C LYS A 13 20.47 13.17 -5.26
N ASP A 14 20.35 13.54 -3.99
CA ASP A 14 20.32 12.56 -2.90
C ASP A 14 19.13 11.59 -3.09
N GLY A 15 19.43 10.29 -3.04
CA GLY A 15 18.46 9.21 -3.25
C GLY A 15 17.83 8.70 -1.95
N ARG A 16 18.27 9.22 -0.80
CA ARG A 16 17.79 8.77 0.51
C ARG A 16 16.30 9.09 0.70
N GLY A 17 15.56 8.11 1.20
CA GLY A 17 14.12 8.25 1.48
C GLY A 17 13.20 8.18 0.26
N ARG A 18 13.72 7.97 -0.95
CA ARG A 18 12.85 7.70 -2.11
C ARG A 18 12.35 6.27 -2.07
N SER A 19 11.04 6.10 -2.17
CA SER A 19 10.45 4.83 -2.60
C SER A 19 10.89 4.56 -4.04
N LYS A 20 11.31 3.32 -4.32
CA LYS A 20 11.59 2.88 -5.69
C LYS A 20 10.41 3.24 -6.60
N GLY A 21 10.70 3.76 -7.79
CA GLY A 21 9.66 3.99 -8.79
C GLY A 21 8.96 2.67 -9.14
N VAL A 22 7.69 2.71 -9.57
CA VAL A 22 6.96 1.48 -9.95
C VAL A 22 7.68 0.69 -11.07
N GLU A 23 8.49 1.39 -11.87
CA GLU A 23 9.35 0.84 -12.92
C GLU A 23 10.58 0.11 -12.38
N GLU A 24 11.07 0.49 -11.19
CA GLU A 24 12.25 -0.09 -10.52
C GLU A 24 11.91 -1.26 -9.58
N LEU A 25 10.61 -1.51 -9.34
CA LEU A 25 10.14 -2.60 -8.50
C LEU A 25 10.25 -3.93 -9.23
N THR A 26 10.84 -4.93 -8.57
CA THR A 26 10.84 -6.30 -9.07
C THR A 26 9.42 -6.87 -9.09
N ALA A 27 9.18 -7.91 -9.89
CA ALA A 27 7.87 -8.57 -9.94
C ALA A 27 7.38 -9.03 -8.56
N GLU A 28 8.30 -9.52 -7.72
CA GLU A 28 8.00 -9.92 -6.34
C GLU A 28 7.62 -8.75 -5.43
N GLU A 29 8.29 -7.59 -5.57
CA GLU A 29 7.96 -6.39 -4.81
C GLU A 29 6.57 -5.86 -5.19
N LYS A 30 6.21 -5.89 -6.49
CA LYS A 30 4.86 -5.54 -6.96
C LYS A 30 3.79 -6.48 -6.40
N LEU A 31 4.05 -7.79 -6.42
CA LEU A 31 3.14 -8.77 -5.85
C LEU A 31 2.91 -8.56 -4.36
N LYS A 32 3.98 -8.31 -3.58
CA LYS A 32 3.86 -8.01 -2.15
C LYS A 32 3.04 -6.76 -1.87
N LEU A 33 3.17 -5.71 -2.69
CA LEU A 33 2.35 -4.51 -2.56
C LEU A 33 0.87 -4.78 -2.83
N GLU A 34 0.58 -5.54 -3.89
CA GLU A 34 -0.80 -5.89 -4.23
C GLU A 34 -1.42 -6.80 -3.17
N MET A 35 -0.66 -7.76 -2.62
CA MET A 35 -1.10 -8.58 -1.49
C MET A 35 -1.50 -7.72 -0.29
N ARG A 36 -0.65 -6.76 0.12
CA ARG A 36 -0.96 -5.86 1.25
C ARG A 36 -2.20 -5.01 0.99
N ARG A 37 -2.39 -4.55 -0.26
CA ARG A 37 -3.58 -3.81 -0.66
C ARG A 37 -4.83 -4.66 -0.50
N ILE A 38 -4.81 -5.88 -1.02
CA ILE A 38 -5.92 -6.84 -0.93
C ILE A 38 -6.21 -7.21 0.53
N GLU A 39 -5.19 -7.46 1.34
CA GLU A 39 -5.34 -7.77 2.77
C GLU A 39 -6.06 -6.65 3.52
N LYS A 40 -5.66 -5.39 3.30
CA LYS A 40 -6.29 -4.23 3.91
C LYS A 40 -7.75 -4.07 3.50
N GLU A 41 -8.05 -4.31 2.23
CA GLU A 41 -9.43 -4.27 1.73
C GLU A 41 -10.27 -5.41 2.32
N ASN A 42 -9.70 -6.60 2.44
CA ASN A 42 -10.37 -7.74 3.08
C ASN A 42 -10.68 -7.46 4.55
N GLU A 43 -9.73 -6.89 5.29
CA GLU A 43 -9.93 -6.48 6.68
C GLU A 43 -11.07 -5.46 6.81
N ARG A 44 -11.08 -4.43 5.96
CA ARG A 44 -12.17 -3.44 5.91
C ARG A 44 -13.52 -4.10 5.68
N LEU A 45 -13.63 -4.96 4.66
CA LEU A 45 -14.86 -5.67 4.32
C LEU A 45 -15.32 -6.61 5.44
N ARG A 46 -14.39 -7.25 6.16
CA ARG A 46 -14.72 -8.08 7.33
C ARG A 46 -15.32 -7.25 8.45
N ALA A 47 -14.77 -6.07 8.73
CA ALA A 47 -15.30 -5.16 9.74
C ALA A 47 -16.70 -4.66 9.36
N GLU A 48 -16.90 -4.25 8.10
CA GLU A 48 -18.21 -3.83 7.58
C GLU A 48 -19.25 -4.97 7.70
N ASN A 49 -18.89 -6.20 7.31
CA ASN A 49 -19.78 -7.36 7.45
C ASN A 49 -20.11 -7.68 8.92
N LEU A 50 -19.12 -7.61 9.80
CA LEU A 50 -19.35 -7.87 11.23
C LEU A 50 -20.30 -6.84 11.83
N PHE A 51 -20.13 -5.57 11.45
CA PHE A 51 -21.00 -4.48 11.88
C PHE A 51 -22.45 -4.72 11.42
N LEU A 52 -22.66 -5.04 10.14
CA LEU A 52 -23.99 -5.33 9.60
C LEU A 52 -24.66 -6.51 10.31
N LYS A 53 -23.93 -7.61 10.53
CA LYS A 53 -24.44 -8.77 11.29
C LYS A 53 -24.85 -8.39 12.70
N LYS A 54 -24.10 -7.49 13.35
CA LYS A 54 -24.43 -7.04 14.71
C LYS A 54 -25.71 -6.20 14.73
N LEU A 55 -25.92 -5.35 13.73
CA LEU A 55 -27.16 -4.58 13.59
C LEU A 55 -28.36 -5.49 13.40
N GLU A 56 -28.26 -6.45 12.49
CA GLU A 56 -29.33 -7.43 12.23
C GLU A 56 -29.69 -8.22 13.50
N GLU A 57 -28.69 -8.63 14.29
CA GLU A 57 -28.92 -9.31 15.58
C GLU A 57 -29.72 -8.43 16.56
N ILE A 58 -29.40 -7.13 16.64
CA ILE A 58 -30.08 -6.19 17.54
C ILE A 58 -31.53 -5.98 17.09
N GLU A 59 -31.76 -5.84 15.79
CA GLU A 59 -33.11 -5.69 15.22
C GLU A 59 -33.97 -6.92 15.50
N ARG A 60 -33.43 -8.14 15.31
CA ARG A 60 -34.12 -9.39 15.62
C ARG A 60 -34.47 -9.57 17.10
N ARG A 61 -33.72 -8.98 18.02
CA ARG A 61 -34.03 -9.02 19.47
C ARG A 61 -35.09 -8.02 19.90
N ARG A 62 -35.32 -6.97 19.10
CA ARG A 62 -36.31 -5.91 19.37
C ARG A 62 -37.70 -6.28 18.85
N ASN A 63 -37.76 -7.11 17.82
CA ASN A 63 -38.98 -7.73 17.31
C ASN A 63 -39.32 -9.00 18.09
#